data_AF-A0A9P7FUY1-F1
#
_entry.id   AF-A0A9P7FUY1-F1
#
_cell.length_a   1.000
_cell.length_b   1.000
_cell.length_c   1.000
_cell.angle_alpha   90.00
_cell.angle_beta   90.00
_cell.angle_gamma   90.00
#
_symmetry.space_group_name_H-M   'P 1'
#
loop_
_entity.id
_entity.type
_entity.pdbx_description
1 polymer ?
#
loop_
_entity_poly.entity_id
_entity_poly.type
_entity_poly.pdbx_seq_one_letter_code
_entity_poly.pdbx_strand_id
1 'polypeptide(L)'
;MRALQARLALAKKDGTMSEEEAYAVGSPMRKLKSLFPNSPLEKHTPLDIFLSAPSPERPRNLVFRDLGAIESDWVATEFVLHYFEGAGPSPP
;
A
#
# COMPACT_ATOMS: atom_id res chain seq x y z
N MET A 1 0.77 -6.08 -5.85
CA MET A 1 0.25 -5.15 -6.89
C MET A 1 -1.17 -5.47 -7.34
N ARG A 2 -1.50 -6.70 -7.78
CA ARG A 2 -2.86 -7.05 -8.25
C ARG A 2 -3.96 -6.70 -7.25
N ALA A 3 -3.75 -7.00 -5.97
CA ALA A 3 -4.68 -6.66 -4.89
C ALA A 3 -4.98 -5.16 -4.79
N LEU A 4 -3.95 -4.30 -4.74
CA LEU A 4 -4.13 -2.85 -4.71
C LEU A 4 -4.83 -2.31 -5.96
N GLN A 5 -4.57 -2.90 -7.13
CA GLN A 5 -5.30 -2.52 -8.36
C GLN A 5 -6.78 -2.88 -8.28
N ALA A 6 -7.13 -4.03 -7.69
CA ALA A 6 -8.51 -4.42 -7.47
C ALA A 6 -9.22 -3.46 -6.50
N ARG A 7 -8.55 -3.06 -5.41
CA ARG A 7 -9.09 -2.07 -4.47
C ARG A 7 -9.24 -0.68 -5.09
N LEU A 8 -8.31 -0.28 -5.96
CA LEU A 8 -8.45 0.97 -6.73
C LEU A 8 -9.67 0.94 -7.64
N ALA A 9 -9.93 -0.19 -8.31
CA ALA A 9 -11.12 -0.35 -9.14
C ALA A 9 -12.41 -0.32 -8.30
N LEU A 10 -12.40 -0.92 -7.11
CA LEU A 10 -13.52 -0.89 -6.17
C LEU A 10 -13.79 0.52 -5.66
N ALA A 11 -12.77 1.24 -5.19
CA ALA A 11 -12.91 2.62 -4.71
C ALA A 11 -13.48 3.57 -5.79
N LYS A 12 -13.08 3.39 -7.06
CA LYS A 12 -13.67 4.11 -8.19
C LYS A 12 -15.13 3.76 -8.41
N LYS A 13 -15.47 2.47 -8.35
CA LYS A 13 -16.85 1.98 -8.54
C LYS A 13 -17.78 2.48 -7.44
N ASP A 14 -17.30 2.52 -6.21
CA ASP A 14 -18.07 2.91 -5.03
C ASP A 14 -18.09 4.44 -4.83
N GLY A 15 -17.40 5.20 -5.68
CA GLY A 15 -17.36 6.66 -5.64
C GLY A 15 -16.59 7.24 -4.45
N THR A 16 -15.80 6.43 -3.75
CA THR A 16 -15.01 6.85 -2.58
C THR A 16 -13.65 7.44 -2.97
N MET A 17 -13.39 7.60 -4.27
CA MET A 17 -12.17 8.15 -4.83
C MET A 17 -12.48 8.93 -6.10
N SER A 18 -11.97 10.16 -6.18
CA SER A 18 -12.05 11.00 -7.37
C SER A 18 -11.09 10.54 -8.48
N GLU A 19 -11.31 11.01 -9.71
CA GLU A 19 -10.41 10.71 -10.83
C GLU A 19 -9.00 11.29 -10.62
N GLU A 20 -8.91 12.49 -10.04
CA GLU A 20 -7.64 13.15 -9.73
C GLU A 20 -6.84 12.36 -8.68
N GLU A 21 -7.49 11.92 -7.60
CA GLU A 21 -6.87 11.06 -6.58
C GLU A 21 -6.40 9.74 -7.18
N ALA A 22 -7.23 9.11 -8.02
CA ALA A 22 -6.86 7.87 -8.68
C ALA A 22 -5.64 8.02 -9.61
N TYR A 23 -5.52 9.17 -10.28
CA TYR A 23 -4.34 9.49 -11.07
C TYR A 23 -3.11 9.70 -10.18
N ALA A 24 -3.27 10.46 -9.08
CA ALA A 24 -2.20 10.75 -8.13
C ALA A 24 -1.63 9.48 -7.46
N VAL A 25 -2.49 8.49 -7.18
CA VAL A 25 -2.11 7.18 -6.61
C VAL A 25 -1.21 6.35 -7.53
N GLY A 26 -1.20 6.63 -8.84
CA GLY A 26 -0.36 5.89 -9.79
C GLY A 26 1.14 5.98 -9.50
N SER A 27 1.61 7.14 -9.04
CA SER A 27 3.03 7.36 -8.68
C SER A 27 3.47 6.52 -7.46
N PRO A 28 2.80 6.62 -6.28
CA PRO A 28 3.17 5.81 -5.12
C PRO A 28 3.00 4.30 -5.36
N MET A 29 2.05 3.86 -6.21
CA MET A 29 1.95 2.45 -6.62
C MET A 29 3.18 1.98 -7.41
N ARG A 30 3.72 2.80 -8.31
CA ARG A 30 4.96 2.48 -9.04
C ARG A 30 6.17 2.46 -8.10
N LYS A 31 6.26 3.44 -7.19
CA LYS A 31 7.32 3.49 -6.17
C LYS A 31 7.28 2.24 -5.29
N LEU A 32 6.11 1.82 -4.82
CA LEU A 32 5.92 0.60 -4.04
C LEU A 32 6.46 -0.63 -4.79
N LYS A 33 6.12 -0.77 -6.07
CA LYS A 33 6.63 -1.87 -6.90
C LYS A 33 8.16 -1.89 -6.99
N SER A 34 8.80 -0.71 -7.05
CA SER A 34 10.25 -0.61 -7.16
C SER A 34 11.02 -0.75 -5.84
N LEU A 35 10.35 -0.69 -4.67
CA LEU A 35 11.03 -0.87 -3.38
C LEU A 35 11.54 -2.31 -3.20
N PHE A 36 10.84 -3.28 -3.78
CA PHE A 36 11.21 -4.68 -3.63
C PHE A 36 12.33 -5.07 -4.60
N PRO A 37 13.37 -5.77 -4.12
CA PRO A 37 14.47 -6.19 -4.98
C PRO A 37 14.01 -7.26 -5.97
N ASN A 38 14.74 -7.39 -7.07
CA ASN A 38 14.53 -8.50 -8.03
C ASN A 38 15.12 -9.82 -7.53
N SER A 39 15.82 -9.81 -6.39
CA SER A 39 16.31 -11.00 -5.69
C SER A 39 15.28 -11.51 -4.68
N PRO A 40 15.22 -12.82 -4.41
CA PRO A 40 14.41 -13.36 -3.32
C PRO A 40 14.77 -12.74 -1.97
N LEU A 41 13.78 -12.62 -1.09
CA LEU A 41 14.03 -12.32 0.33
C LEU A 41 14.59 -13.56 1.02
N GLU A 42 15.48 -13.34 1.99
CA GLU A 42 16.10 -14.42 2.74
C GLU A 42 15.06 -15.18 3.57
N LYS A 43 15.16 -16.52 3.56
CA LYS A 43 14.25 -17.37 4.30
C LYS A 43 14.44 -17.14 5.80
N HIS A 44 13.34 -17.08 6.55
CA HIS A 44 13.32 -16.86 8.00
C HIS A 44 13.77 -15.46 8.44
N THR A 45 13.97 -14.53 7.50
CA THR A 45 14.19 -13.12 7.81
C THR A 45 12.84 -12.38 7.81
N PRO A 46 12.46 -11.70 8.90
CA PRO A 46 11.20 -10.98 8.96
C PRO A 46 11.21 -9.77 8.01
N LEU A 47 10.06 -9.48 7.40
CA LEU A 47 9.83 -8.24 6.66
C LEU A 47 9.05 -7.27 7.55
N ASP A 48 9.75 -6.29 8.10
CA ASP A 48 9.14 -5.31 9.00
C ASP A 48 8.52 -4.15 8.22
N ILE A 49 7.24 -3.89 8.47
CA ILE A 49 6.47 -2.83 7.81
C ILE A 49 5.83 -1.94 8.89
N PHE A 50 6.14 -0.64 8.84
CA PHE A 50 5.64 0.36 9.78
C PHE A 50 4.68 1.29 9.08
N LEU A 51 3.48 1.43 9.63
CA LEU A 51 2.49 2.38 9.17
C LEU A 51 2.39 3.52 10.18
N SER A 52 2.67 4.75 9.74
CA SER A 52 2.54 5.91 10.62
C SER A 52 1.08 6.14 11.02
N ALA A 53 0.86 6.82 12.15
CA ALA A 53 -0.46 7.35 12.45
C ALA A 53 -0.90 8.33 11.35
N PRO A 54 -2.20 8.44 11.05
CA PRO A 54 -2.71 9.46 10.15
C PRO A 54 -2.47 10.85 10.74
N SER A 55 -2.11 11.83 9.89
CA SER A 55 -1.93 13.23 10.26
C SER A 55 -2.60 14.13 9.23
N PRO A 56 -3.30 15.21 9.64
CA PRO A 56 -3.92 16.14 8.69
C PRO A 56 -2.90 16.97 7.90
N GLU A 57 -1.65 17.08 8.37
CA GLU A 57 -0.63 17.95 7.77
C GLU A 57 0.23 17.25 6.71
N ARG A 58 0.27 15.92 6.71
CA ARG A 58 1.20 15.14 5.88
C ARG A 58 0.59 13.81 5.44
N PRO A 59 0.84 13.39 4.19
CA PRO A 59 0.46 12.06 3.74
C PRO A 59 1.06 10.97 4.64
N ARG A 60 0.26 9.93 4.90
CA ARG A 60 0.64 8.80 5.73
C ARG A 60 1.84 8.07 5.13
N ASN A 61 2.77 7.68 6.01
CA ASN A 61 4.00 7.01 5.62
C ASN A 61 3.90 5.49 5.88
N LEU A 62 4.20 4.70 4.86
CA LEU A 62 4.35 3.25 4.92
C LEU A 62 5.82 2.92 4.69
N VAL A 63 6.51 2.50 5.75
CA VAL A 63 7.94 2.23 5.76
C VAL A 63 8.17 0.73 5.73
N PHE A 64 8.94 0.27 4.75
CA PHE A 64 9.47 -1.08 4.66
C PHE A 64 10.92 -1.02 5.15
N ARG A 65 11.20 -1.65 6.29
CA ARG A 65 12.55 -1.63 6.87
C ARG A 65 13.56 -2.11 5.82
N ASP A 66 14.64 -1.34 5.66
CA ASP A 66 15.73 -1.57 4.70
C ASP A 66 15.37 -1.48 3.20
N LEU A 67 14.10 -1.30 2.84
CA LEU A 67 13.65 -1.22 1.45
C LEU A 67 13.17 0.18 1.04
N GLY A 68 12.76 1.02 2.00
CA GLY A 68 12.37 2.40 1.78
C GLY A 68 10.94 2.70 2.22
N ALA A 69 10.37 3.80 1.72
CA ALA A 69 9.12 4.33 2.25
C ALA A 69 8.20 4.91 1.16
N ILE A 70 6.89 4.80 1.40
CA ILE A 70 5.82 5.35 0.56
C ILE A 70 5.04 6.39 1.34
N GLU A 71 4.92 7.59 0.78
CA GLU A 71 4.08 8.66 1.32
C GLU A 71 2.81 8.74 0.48
N SER A 72 1.70 8.24 1.01
CA SER A 72 0.38 8.26 0.36
C SER A 72 -0.66 7.73 1.34
N ASP A 73 -1.68 8.54 1.66
CA ASP A 73 -2.75 8.12 2.56
C ASP A 73 -3.48 6.87 2.05
N TRP A 74 -3.84 6.89 0.77
CA TRP A 74 -4.58 5.80 0.15
C TRP A 74 -3.72 4.54 0.03
N VAL A 75 -2.53 4.60 -0.58
CA VAL A 75 -1.69 3.39 -0.75
C VAL A 75 -1.29 2.79 0.60
N ALA A 76 -0.92 3.63 1.58
CA ALA A 76 -0.51 3.16 2.89
C ALA A 76 -1.64 2.45 3.65
N THR A 77 -2.84 3.04 3.62
CA THR A 77 -4.03 2.47 4.28
C THR A 77 -4.46 1.18 3.58
N GLU A 78 -4.54 1.22 2.25
CA GLU A 78 -5.09 0.12 1.47
C GLU A 78 -4.17 -1.10 1.41
N PHE A 79 -2.85 -0.88 1.50
CA PHE A 79 -1.87 -1.96 1.59
C PHE A 79 -2.11 -2.81 2.85
N VAL A 80 -2.36 -2.17 3.98
CA VAL A 80 -2.57 -2.87 5.26
C VAL A 80 -3.98 -3.43 5.37
N LEU A 81 -5.01 -2.68 4.96
CA LEU A 81 -6.39 -3.18 4.98
C LEU A 81 -6.57 -4.44 4.13
N HIS A 82 -5.91 -4.54 2.97
CA HIS A 82 -5.96 -5.76 2.17
C HIS A 82 -5.48 -7.01 2.93
N TYR A 83 -4.58 -6.85 3.92
CA TYR A 83 -4.10 -7.97 4.71
C TYR A 83 -5.18 -8.54 5.65
N PHE A 84 -6.08 -7.68 6.15
CA PHE A 84 -7.05 -8.02 7.20
C PHE A 84 -8.50 -8.13 6.71
N GLU A 85 -8.83 -7.59 5.54
CA GLU A 85 -10.21 -7.55 5.07
C GLU A 85 -10.61 -8.80 4.26
N GLY A 86 -11.71 -9.44 4.66
CA GLY A 86 -12.40 -10.47 3.88
C GLY A 86 -11.54 -11.72 3.61
N ALA A 87 -11.39 -12.07 2.34
CA ALA A 87 -10.53 -13.17 1.87
C ALA A 87 -9.06 -12.73 1.77
N GLY A 88 -8.56 -12.06 2.81
CA GLY A 88 -7.16 -11.64 2.93
C GLY A 88 -6.20 -12.84 2.92
N PRO A 89 -4.91 -12.61 2.62
CA PRO A 89 -3.92 -13.68 2.52
C PRO A 89 -3.62 -14.37 3.86
N SER A 90 -4.00 -13.77 4.99
CA SER A 90 -3.97 -14.40 6.30
C SER A 90 -5.41 -14.59 6.80
N PRO A 91 -5.81 -15.81 7.17
CA PRO A 91 -7.06 -16.02 7.91
C PRO A 91 -7.07 -15.20 9.21
N PRO A 92 -8.25 -14.77 9.69
CA PRO A 92 -8.41 -14.19 11.03
C PRO A 92 -8.11 -15.20 12.14
#